data_AF-A0A7S0TNB0-F1
#
_entry.id   AF-A0A7S0TNB0-F1
#
_cell.length_a   1.000
_cell.length_b   1.000
_cell.length_c   1.000
_cell.angle_alpha   90.00
_cell.angle_beta   90.00
_cell.angle_gamma   90.00
#
_symmetry.space_group_name_H-M   'P 1'
#
loop_
_entity.id
_entity.type
_entity.pdbx_description
1 polymer ?
#
loop_
_entity_poly.entity_id
_entity_poly.type
_entity_poly.pdbx_seq_one_letter_code
_entity_poly.pdbx_strand_id
1 'polypeptide(L)'
;FFGTGNISSVSSFELKSVYRFMAVFNPFLMGGMLLFKIALPFVLVVATFRTITTLENINKTAVLCLLLILADIKSMHFFFGIRTEGSWKDIGQSISIFGIANFII
;
A
#
# COMPACT_ATOMS: atom_id res chain seq x y z
N PHE A 1 -8.89 -6.55 5.56
CA PHE A 1 -8.13 -5.29 5.66
C PHE A 1 -6.86 -5.46 4.85
N PHE A 2 -6.42 -4.44 4.09
CA PHE A 2 -5.41 -4.57 3.03
C PHE A 2 -4.05 -5.06 3.56
N GLY A 3 -3.82 -6.36 3.45
CA GLY A 3 -2.51 -6.99 3.57
C GLY A 3 -2.01 -7.36 2.18
N THR A 4 -1.39 -6.42 1.48
CA THR A 4 -0.60 -6.65 0.26
C THR A 4 0.77 -7.26 0.62
N GLY A 5 0.73 -8.29 1.47
CA GLY A 5 1.91 -9.02 1.94
C GLY A 5 2.22 -10.25 1.09
N ASN A 6 1.79 -10.33 -0.17
CA ASN A 6 2.20 -11.42 -1.05
C ASN A 6 2.05 -11.02 -2.52
N ILE A 7 3.07 -11.20 -3.35
CA ILE A 7 2.95 -11.04 -4.80
C ILE A 7 1.89 -12.00 -5.37
N SER A 8 1.65 -13.14 -4.71
CA SER A 8 0.56 -14.07 -5.06
C SER A 8 -0.84 -13.59 -4.63
N SER A 9 -0.95 -12.66 -3.68
CA SER A 9 -2.23 -12.03 -3.32
C SER A 9 -2.54 -10.82 -4.20
N VAL A 10 -1.52 -10.20 -4.80
CA VAL A 10 -1.69 -9.22 -5.88
C VAL A 10 -2.26 -9.89 -7.12
N SER A 11 -1.86 -11.12 -7.47
CA SER A 11 -2.53 -11.85 -8.56
C SER A 11 -3.92 -12.39 -8.16
N SER A 12 -4.20 -12.53 -6.86
CA SER A 12 -5.50 -12.92 -6.32
C SER A 12 -6.36 -11.72 -5.90
N PHE A 13 -6.27 -10.59 -6.62
CA PHE A 13 -7.17 -9.45 -6.43
C PHE A 13 -8.61 -9.96 -6.41
N GLU A 14 -9.22 -10.03 -5.22
CA GLU A 14 -10.54 -10.60 -5.06
C GLU A 14 -11.58 -9.71 -5.75
N LEU A 15 -11.90 -10.08 -6.99
CA LEU A 15 -12.94 -9.49 -7.82
C LEU A 15 -14.32 -9.58 -7.16
N LYS A 16 -14.48 -10.37 -6.09
CA LYS A 16 -15.71 -10.52 -5.28
C LYS A 16 -16.28 -9.18 -4.79
N SER A 17 -15.42 -8.18 -4.56
CA SER A 17 -15.87 -6.84 -4.18
C SER A 17 -16.41 -6.04 -5.36
N VAL A 18 -15.91 -6.28 -6.58
CA VAL A 18 -16.32 -5.59 -7.81
C VAL A 18 -17.55 -6.27 -8.42
N TYR A 19 -17.65 -7.60 -8.32
CA TYR A 19 -18.83 -8.37 -8.74
C TYR A 19 -20.11 -7.97 -8.00
N ARG A 20 -20.01 -7.34 -6.81
CA ARG A 20 -21.15 -6.76 -6.09
C ARG A 20 -21.69 -5.47 -6.73
N PHE A 21 -20.88 -4.77 -7.53
CA PHE A 21 -21.25 -3.51 -8.19
C PHE A 21 -21.44 -3.67 -9.70
N MET A 22 -20.79 -4.65 -10.33
CA MET A 22 -21.01 -5.02 -11.72
C MET A 22 -21.04 -6.54 -11.88
N ALA A 23 -22.20 -7.06 -12.30
CA ALA A 23 -22.38 -8.48 -12.57
C ALA A 23 -21.90 -8.89 -13.97
N VAL A 24 -21.77 -7.93 -14.90
CA VAL A 24 -21.29 -8.17 -16.28
C VAL A 24 -19.79 -7.87 -16.35
N PHE A 25 -19.03 -8.80 -16.95
CA PHE A 25 -17.59 -8.63 -17.12
C PHE A 25 -17.28 -7.47 -18.07
N ASN A 26 -16.73 -6.38 -17.53
CA ASN A 26 -16.16 -5.28 -18.30
C ASN A 26 -14.75 -4.99 -17.75
N PRO A 27 -13.68 -5.39 -18.47
CA PRO A 27 -12.32 -5.38 -17.93
C PRO A 27 -11.81 -3.97 -17.59
N PHE A 28 -12.18 -2.96 -18.37
CA PHE A 28 -11.74 -1.58 -18.14
C PHE A 28 -12.40 -0.96 -16.91
N LEU A 29 -13.73 -1.11 -16.80
CA LEU A 29 -14.46 -0.61 -15.63
C LEU A 29 -14.10 -1.38 -14.36
N MET A 30 -13.94 -2.71 -14.45
CA MET A 30 -13.56 -3.55 -13.31
C MET A 30 -12.15 -3.24 -12.82
N GLY A 31 -11.20 -3.02 -13.74
CA GLY A 31 -9.86 -2.53 -13.43
C GLY A 31 -9.88 -1.13 -12.82
N GLY A 32 -10.71 -0.21 -13.35
CA GLY A 32 -10.89 1.13 -12.81
C GLY A 32 -11.41 1.14 -11.37
N MET A 33 -12.41 0.30 -11.05
CA MET A 33 -12.93 0.16 -9.68
C MET A 33 -11.89 -0.42 -8.71
N LEU A 34 -11.04 -1.33 -9.19
CA LEU A 34 -9.92 -1.87 -8.42
C LEU A 34 -8.88 -0.78 -8.11
N LEU A 35 -8.49 0.01 -9.11
CA LEU A 35 -7.56 1.13 -8.92
C LEU A 35 -8.12 2.17 -7.95
N PHE A 36 -9.40 2.50 -8.07
CA PHE A 36 -10.09 3.40 -7.12
C PHE A 36 -10.05 2.86 -5.69
N LYS A 37 -10.28 1.55 -5.52
CA LYS A 37 -10.23 0.88 -4.21
C LYS A 37 -8.83 0.91 -3.59
N ILE A 38 -7.78 0.80 -4.41
CA ILE A 38 -6.38 0.92 -3.96
C ILE A 38 -6.04 2.37 -3.63
N ALA A 39 -6.55 3.35 -4.39
CA ALA A 39 -6.28 4.78 -4.19
C ALA A 39 -6.92 5.37 -2.93
N LEU A 40 -8.09 4.87 -2.51
CA LEU A 40 -8.83 5.34 -1.34
C LEU A 40 -7.99 5.56 -0.07
N PRO A 41 -7.20 4.59 0.44
CA PRO A 41 -6.36 4.81 1.62
C PRO A 41 -5.32 5.92 1.42
N PHE A 42 -4.74 6.05 0.23
CA PHE A 42 -3.77 7.13 -0.06
C PHE A 42 -4.43 8.50 -0.03
N VAL A 43 -5.62 8.63 -0.63
CA VAL A 43 -6.39 9.87 -0.62
C VAL A 43 -6.76 10.27 0.81
N LEU A 44 -7.15 9.32 1.66
CA LEU A 44 -7.44 9.58 3.07
C LEU A 44 -6.22 10.08 3.84
N VAL A 45 -5.06 9.43 3.66
CA VAL A 45 -3.80 9.86 4.32
C VAL A 45 -3.38 11.25 3.86
N VAL A 46 -3.44 11.54 2.56
CA VAL A 46 -3.11 12.87 2.03
C VAL A 46 -4.09 13.93 2.55
N ALA A 47 -5.38 13.62 2.61
CA ALA A 47 -6.40 14.52 3.13
C ALA A 47 -6.18 14.86 4.61
N THR A 48 -5.93 13.86 5.46
CA THR A 48 -5.67 14.08 6.89
C THR A 48 -4.37 14.83 7.14
N PHE A 49 -3.30 14.51 6.38
CA PHE A 49 -2.06 15.28 6.47
C PHE A 49 -2.26 16.73 6.04
N ARG A 50 -2.98 16.97 4.95
CA ARG A 50 -3.27 18.32 4.44
C ARG A 50 -4.10 19.13 5.44
N THR A 51 -5.10 18.54 6.07
CA THR A 51 -5.90 19.24 7.09
C THR A 51 -5.06 19.60 8.30
N ILE A 52 -4.25 18.68 8.84
CA ILE A 52 -3.35 18.94 9.97
C ILE A 52 -2.37 20.08 9.65
N THR A 53 -1.73 20.02 8.48
CA THR A 53 -0.75 21.04 8.08
C THR A 53 -1.38 22.42 7.89
N THR A 54 -2.64 22.46 7.43
CA THR A 54 -3.38 23.71 7.22
C THR A 54 -3.86 24.32 8.54
N LEU A 55 -4.25 23.48 9.51
CA LEU A 55 -4.73 23.92 10.82
C LEU A 55 -3.60 24.47 11.69
N GLU A 56 -2.43 23.83 11.68
CA GLU A 56 -1.32 24.15 12.58
C GLU A 56 -0.32 25.17 11.99
N ASN A 57 -0.54 25.68 10.76
CA ASN A 57 0.40 26.58 10.05
C ASN A 57 1.88 26.09 10.06
N ILE A 58 2.07 24.77 10.10
CA ILE A 58 3.40 24.17 10.21
C ILE A 58 4.15 24.36 8.88
N ASN A 59 5.46 24.60 8.99
CA ASN A 59 6.34 24.66 7.83
C ASN A 59 6.27 23.34 7.02
N LYS A 60 5.85 23.44 5.76
CA LYS A 60 5.72 22.30 4.82
C LYS A 60 7.00 21.47 4.73
N THR A 61 8.17 22.11 4.86
CA THR A 61 9.47 21.42 4.86
C THR A 61 9.64 20.49 6.06
N ALA A 62 9.18 20.91 7.25
CA ALA A 62 9.26 20.08 8.46
C ALA A 62 8.36 18.84 8.35
N VAL A 63 7.16 19.01 7.77
CA VAL A 63 6.25 17.88 7.52
C VAL A 63 6.83 16.92 6.50
N LEU A 64 7.46 17.43 5.43
CA LEU A 64 8.14 16.59 4.45
C LEU A 64 9.31 15.81 5.08
N CYS A 65 10.11 16.44 5.93
CA CYS A 65 11.16 15.72 6.67
C CYS A 65 10.59 14.63 7.59
N LEU A 66 9.49 14.89 8.30
CA LEU A 66 8.83 13.86 9.13
C LEU A 66 8.31 12.69 8.30
N LEU A 67 7.72 12.95 7.13
CA LEU A 67 7.26 11.90 6.22
C LEU A 67 8.42 11.05 5.71
N LEU A 68 9.56 11.66 5.35
CA LEU A 68 10.77 10.93 4.95
C LEU A 68 11.29 10.03 6.07
N ILE A 69 11.38 10.54 7.30
CA ILE A 69 11.81 9.74 8.47
C ILE A 69 10.85 8.55 8.71
N LEU A 70 9.54 8.77 8.62
CA LEU A 70 8.55 7.71 8.78
C LEU A 70 8.63 6.65 7.66
N ALA A 71 8.94 7.08 6.43
CA ALA A 71 9.20 6.20 5.30
C ALA A 71 10.44 5.31 5.54
N ASP A 72 11.54 5.89 6.02
CA ASP A 72 12.75 5.14 6.39
C ASP A 72 12.48 4.14 7.52
N ILE A 73 11.74 4.53 8.56
CA ILE A 73 11.36 3.63 9.66
C ILE A 73 10.52 2.46 9.15
N LYS A 74 9.56 2.71 8.26
CA LYS A 74 8.76 1.65 7.62
C LYS A 74 9.64 0.70 6.80
N SER A 75 10.58 1.24 6.03
CA SER A 75 11.52 0.43 5.25
C SER A 75 12.35 -0.47 6.16
N MET A 76 12.93 0.08 7.23
CA MET A 76 13.69 -0.71 8.21
C MET A 76 12.83 -1.79 8.89
N HIS A 77 11.60 -1.47 9.28
CA HIS A 77 10.69 -2.45 9.88
C HIS A 77 10.42 -3.63 8.94
N PHE A 78 10.18 -3.37 7.65
CA PHE A 78 10.00 -4.45 6.67
C PHE A 78 11.29 -5.20 6.40
N PHE A 79 12.45 -4.54 6.43
CA PHE A 79 13.75 -5.17 6.29
C PHE A 79 14.02 -6.20 7.39
N PHE A 80 13.74 -5.86 8.65
CA PHE A 80 13.85 -6.79 9.78
C PHE A 80 12.79 -7.90 9.77
N GLY A 81 11.71 -7.74 9.01
CA GLY A 81 10.69 -8.76 8.80
C GLY A 81 11.03 -9.81 7.73
N ILE A 82 12.19 -9.68 7.06
CA ILE A 82 12.63 -10.65 6.05
C ILE A 82 12.98 -11.97 6.74
N ARG A 83 12.43 -13.08 6.21
CA ARG A 83 12.70 -14.42 6.73
C ARG A 83 13.84 -15.06 5.96
N THR A 84 14.87 -15.50 6.68
CA THR A 84 16.03 -16.22 6.13
C THR A 84 15.91 -17.74 6.25
N GLU A 85 14.85 -18.22 6.90
CA GLU A 85 14.59 -19.63 7.20
C GLU A 85 13.19 -20.06 6.73
N GLY A 86 13.05 -21.32 6.33
CA GLY A 86 11.79 -21.90 5.82
C GLY A 86 11.88 -22.37 4.37
N SER A 87 10.74 -22.50 3.70
CA SER A 87 10.70 -22.92 2.30
C SER A 87 11.21 -21.81 1.38
N TRP A 88 11.79 -22.17 0.23
CA TRP A 88 12.21 -21.21 -0.81
C TRP A 88 11.09 -20.24 -1.21
N LYS A 89 9.84 -20.70 -1.16
CA LYS A 89 8.66 -19.88 -1.43
C LYS A 89 8.45 -18.81 -0.36
N ASP A 90 8.59 -19.16 0.91
CA ASP A 90 8.38 -18.21 2.02
C ASP A 90 9.49 -17.15 2.08
N ILE A 91 10.72 -17.56 1.79
CA ILE A 91 11.87 -16.64 1.67
C ILE A 91 11.63 -15.66 0.51
N GLY A 92 11.32 -16.17 -0.69
CA GLY A 92 11.04 -15.34 -1.85
C GLY A 92 9.83 -14.42 -1.66
N GLN A 93 8.82 -14.89 -0.93
CA GLN A 93 7.66 -14.07 -0.56
C GLN A 93 8.06 -12.93 0.38
N SER A 94 8.87 -13.18 1.42
CA SER A 94 9.30 -12.11 2.35
C SER A 94 10.10 -11.00 1.66
N ILE A 95 10.99 -11.38 0.73
CA ILE A 95 11.78 -10.43 -0.08
C ILE A 95 10.86 -9.63 -1.03
N SER A 96 9.90 -10.30 -1.64
CA SER A 96 8.92 -9.66 -2.53
C SER A 96 8.07 -8.62 -1.78
N ILE A 97 7.65 -8.92 -0.55
CA ILE A 97 6.90 -7.98 0.30
C ILE A 97 7.73 -6.74 0.60
N PHE A 98 9.00 -6.94 0.98
CA PHE A 98 9.92 -5.84 1.25
C PHE A 98 10.11 -4.95 0.01
N GLY A 99 10.31 -5.55 -1.17
CA GLY A 99 10.44 -4.81 -2.42
C GLY A 99 9.20 -4.00 -2.79
N ILE A 100 8.01 -4.61 -2.69
CA ILE A 100 6.73 -3.91 -2.97
C ILE A 100 6.49 -2.78 -1.96
N ALA A 101 6.76 -3.02 -0.68
CA ALA A 101 6.56 -2.01 0.37
C ALA A 101 7.45 -0.78 0.17
N ASN A 102 8.71 -0.98 -0.26
CA ASN A 102 9.63 0.12 -0.58
C ASN A 102 9.26 0.86 -1.86
N PHE A 103 8.68 0.19 -2.86
CA PHE A 103 8.26 0.85 -4.10
C PHE A 103 7.02 1.75 -3.92
N ILE A 104 6.16 1.44 -2.96
CA ILE A 104 4.90 2.17 -2.69
C ILE A 104 5.11 3.40 -1.79
N ILE A 105 6.26 3.48 -1.13
CA ILE A 105 6.71 4.62 -0.31
C ILE A 105 7.33 5.69 -1.20
#